data_AF-A0A3D5DGR0-F1
#
_entry.id   AF-A0A3D5DGR0-F1
#
_cell.length_a   1.000
_cell.length_b   1.000
_cell.length_c   1.000
_cell.angle_alpha   90.00
_cell.angle_beta   90.00
_cell.angle_gamma   90.00
#
_symmetry.space_group_name_H-M   'P 1'
#
loop_
_entity.id
_entity.type
_entity.pdbx_description
1 polymer ?
#
loop_
_entity_poly.entity_id
_entity_poly.type
_entity_poly.pdbx_seq_one_letter_code
_entity_poly.pdbx_strand_id
1 'polypeptide(L)'
;MFDHYDDPEDAYNFGIKIKQLVKEKNLEGLFALVEGELTGQGPRKQFIVDKKFSDIFSDDWRKNLLHAYPPCSPVAWGAFVLKSGSDSGSILFNRKDGKWHIFSIKGAQEEDIPGSNMPIGWEISEGIIPPQCFVREWHSSDNFEAFEDKYKIPKEDCWNIEPGRDYLSRIVLRTNAREGAIDTFADWLEKSGSKMLTHCQSTNFRKNPGMYFGKEIPSLDGIFPNWDDSPKERITLAAPVDLCFKGSVIGGVIGNPMKLSVKTNNKSKKIESKIGSSEDYYTEYAYRILTNVPLNKCQELAPNLKGQCTQSFLIEVGDYGGGMMGWDYGYNIYGLFSFKDERRFIVPLKNFQNPRHAINYIEQSVK
;
A
#
# COMPACT_ATOMS: atom_id res chain seq x y z
N MET A 1 -21.61 -1.51 -17.74
CA MET A 1 -22.64 -0.44 -17.68
C MET A 1 -22.18 0.55 -16.62
N PHE A 2 -21.59 1.69 -17.02
CA PHE A 2 -21.15 2.76 -16.12
C PHE A 2 -22.26 3.80 -15.99
N ASP A 3 -23.37 3.42 -15.37
CA ASP A 3 -24.48 4.33 -15.07
C ASP A 3 -24.36 4.82 -13.63
N HIS A 4 -23.38 5.68 -13.36
CA HIS A 4 -23.44 6.63 -12.26
C HIS A 4 -22.55 7.82 -12.64
N TYR A 5 -23.05 8.67 -13.54
CA TYR A 5 -22.64 10.07 -13.49
C TYR A 5 -22.97 10.54 -12.08
N ASP A 6 -21.94 10.84 -11.29
CA ASP A 6 -22.10 11.48 -9.98
C ASP A 6 -23.05 12.66 -10.13
N ASP A 7 -24.14 12.67 -9.38
CA ASP A 7 -25.10 13.77 -9.38
C ASP A 7 -24.34 15.07 -9.04
N PRO A 8 -24.15 15.99 -10.02
CA PRO A 8 -23.37 17.19 -9.79
C PRO A 8 -23.96 18.07 -8.69
N GLU A 9 -25.28 17.97 -8.45
CA GLU A 9 -25.98 18.68 -7.40
C GLU A 9 -25.64 18.12 -6.02
N ASP A 10 -25.61 16.79 -5.86
CA ASP A 10 -25.18 16.14 -4.62
C ASP A 10 -23.71 16.47 -4.29
N ALA A 11 -22.83 16.41 -5.29
CA ALA A 11 -21.41 16.74 -5.12
C ALA A 11 -21.21 18.20 -4.70
N TYR A 12 -21.95 19.11 -5.33
CA TYR A 12 -21.98 20.53 -4.99
C TYR A 12 -22.47 20.76 -3.56
N ASN A 13 -23.59 20.13 -3.18
CA ASN A 13 -24.17 20.22 -1.84
C ASN A 13 -23.23 19.68 -0.76
N PHE A 14 -22.52 18.58 -1.06
CA PHE A 14 -21.48 18.05 -0.17
C PHE A 14 -20.31 19.04 -0.02
N GLY A 15 -19.86 19.67 -1.12
CA GLY A 15 -18.88 20.75 -1.09
C GLY A 15 -19.33 21.95 -0.25
N ILE A 16 -20.60 22.36 -0.33
CA ILE A 16 -21.19 23.40 0.52
C ILE A 16 -21.16 23.00 2.00
N LYS A 17 -21.52 21.76 2.33
CA LYS A 17 -21.46 21.22 3.70
C LYS A 17 -20.04 21.30 4.26
N ILE A 18 -19.02 20.90 3.47
CA ILE A 18 -17.62 21.03 3.85
C ILE A 18 -17.26 22.49 4.15
N LYS A 19 -17.61 23.42 3.26
CA LYS A 19 -17.34 24.85 3.45
C LYS A 19 -18.00 25.39 4.71
N GLN A 20 -19.22 24.95 5.04
CA GLN A 20 -19.91 25.38 6.25
C GLN A 20 -19.17 24.93 7.51
N LEU A 21 -18.71 23.68 7.57
CA LEU A 21 -17.91 23.16 8.69
C LEU A 21 -16.59 23.93 8.85
N VAL A 22 -15.93 24.24 7.73
CA VAL A 22 -14.70 25.08 7.72
C VAL A 22 -15.00 26.51 8.17
N LYS A 23 -16.14 27.09 7.77
CA LYS A 23 -16.58 28.42 8.19
C LYS A 23 -16.84 28.46 9.71
N GLU A 24 -17.45 27.42 10.26
CA GLU A 24 -17.73 27.28 11.68
C GLU A 24 -16.50 26.88 12.51
N LYS A 25 -15.37 26.57 11.86
CA LYS A 25 -14.17 25.99 12.50
C LYS A 25 -14.50 24.67 13.23
N ASN A 26 -15.46 23.91 12.71
CA ASN A 26 -15.91 22.65 13.27
C ASN A 26 -15.00 21.49 12.81
N LEU A 27 -13.92 21.27 13.55
CA LEU A 27 -12.91 20.25 13.25
C LEU A 27 -13.49 18.83 13.34
N GLU A 28 -14.23 18.54 14.42
CA GLU A 28 -14.84 17.23 14.64
C GLU A 28 -15.86 16.90 13.54
N GLY A 29 -16.74 17.86 13.20
CA GLY A 29 -17.71 17.70 12.12
C GLY A 29 -17.06 17.52 10.75
N LEU A 30 -15.91 18.17 10.49
CA LEU A 30 -15.15 17.97 9.25
C LEU A 30 -14.57 16.55 9.17
N PHE A 31 -13.97 16.05 10.24
CA PHE A 31 -13.41 14.69 10.29
C PHE A 31 -14.49 13.60 10.44
N ALA A 32 -15.72 13.95 10.81
CA ALA A 32 -16.88 13.06 10.73
C ALA A 32 -17.28 12.75 9.27
N LEU A 33 -16.90 13.59 8.30
CA LEU A 33 -17.07 13.32 6.87
C LEU A 33 -15.99 12.37 6.30
N VAL A 34 -15.00 11.98 7.09
CA VAL A 34 -13.97 11.01 6.72
C VAL A 34 -14.40 9.61 7.16
N GLU A 35 -14.57 8.71 6.18
CA GLU A 35 -14.84 7.29 6.43
C GLU A 35 -13.54 6.55 6.76
N GLY A 36 -13.45 5.96 7.95
CA GLY A 36 -12.21 5.33 8.42
C GLY A 36 -11.10 6.35 8.67
N GLU A 37 -10.06 6.36 7.83
CA GLU A 37 -8.96 7.34 7.83
C GLU A 37 -8.77 7.89 6.43
N LEU A 38 -8.19 9.10 6.32
CA LEU A 38 -7.81 9.68 5.03
C LEU A 38 -6.88 8.74 4.26
N THR A 39 -7.24 8.40 3.03
CA THR A 39 -6.42 7.59 2.11
C THR A 39 -5.39 8.43 1.35
N GLY A 40 -5.63 9.74 1.25
CA GLY A 40 -4.67 10.72 0.75
C GLY A 40 -3.92 11.47 1.86
N GLN A 41 -3.65 12.75 1.63
CA GLN A 41 -2.92 13.62 2.56
C GLN A 41 -3.81 14.09 3.71
N GLY A 42 -3.17 14.58 4.78
CA GLY A 42 -3.84 15.11 5.99
C GLY A 42 -3.53 14.30 7.26
N PRO A 43 -3.99 14.71 8.44
CA PRO A 43 -3.68 14.02 9.70
C PRO A 43 -4.58 12.80 9.95
N ARG A 44 -4.20 11.96 10.92
CA ARG A 44 -5.05 10.88 11.45
C ARG A 44 -6.22 11.44 12.25
N LYS A 45 -7.35 10.74 12.28
CA LYS A 45 -8.48 11.11 13.16
C LYS A 45 -8.09 11.12 14.63
N GLN A 46 -7.22 10.22 15.05
CA GLN A 46 -6.72 10.18 16.44
C GLN A 46 -5.86 11.41 16.79
N PHE A 47 -5.09 11.94 15.83
CA PHE A 47 -4.22 13.10 16.06
C PHE A 47 -5.00 14.40 16.28
N ILE A 48 -6.21 14.49 15.73
CA ILE A 48 -7.05 15.69 15.86
C ILE A 48 -7.92 15.68 17.13
N VAL A 49 -7.99 14.56 17.85
CA VAL A 49 -8.63 14.48 19.17
C VAL A 49 -7.85 15.42 20.10
N ASP A 50 -8.53 16.37 20.73
CA ASP A 50 -7.97 17.44 21.56
C ASP A 50 -7.25 18.59 20.83
N LYS A 51 -7.36 18.67 19.49
CA LYS A 51 -6.85 19.81 18.71
C LYS A 51 -7.95 20.82 18.40
N LYS A 52 -7.57 22.10 18.32
CA LYS A 52 -8.42 23.16 17.77
C LYS A 52 -8.27 23.18 16.25
N PHE A 53 -9.27 23.72 15.57
CA PHE A 53 -9.22 23.91 14.10
C PHE A 53 -7.96 24.67 13.65
N SER A 54 -7.56 25.71 14.41
CA SER A 54 -6.37 26.52 14.15
C SER A 54 -5.04 25.79 14.36
N ASP A 55 -5.05 24.67 15.11
CA ASP A 55 -3.85 23.85 15.30
C ASP A 55 -3.59 22.97 14.06
N ILE A 56 -4.64 22.72 13.26
CA ILE A 56 -4.59 21.86 12.07
C ILE A 56 -4.57 22.67 10.78
N PHE A 57 -5.26 23.81 10.73
CA PHE A 57 -5.42 24.60 9.52
C PHE A 57 -5.04 26.06 9.75
N SER A 58 -4.20 26.61 8.87
CA SER A 58 -3.87 28.03 8.90
C SER A 58 -5.07 28.91 8.50
N ASP A 59 -5.07 30.16 8.94
CA ASP A 59 -6.10 31.11 8.55
C ASP A 59 -6.12 31.37 7.03
N ASP A 60 -4.96 31.36 6.38
CA ASP A 60 -4.85 31.48 4.92
C ASP A 60 -5.47 30.28 4.21
N TRP A 61 -5.19 29.06 4.68
CA TRP A 61 -5.81 27.86 4.14
C TRP A 61 -7.34 27.95 4.23
N ARG A 62 -7.86 28.38 5.40
CA ARG A 62 -9.29 28.53 5.63
C ARG A 62 -9.91 29.60 4.74
N LYS A 63 -9.32 30.78 4.68
CA LYS A 63 -9.81 31.92 3.87
C LYS A 63 -9.91 31.53 2.40
N ASN A 64 -8.85 30.92 1.87
CA ASN A 64 -8.77 30.54 0.47
C ASN A 64 -9.75 29.40 0.14
N LEU A 65 -9.94 28.41 1.02
CA LEU A 65 -10.94 27.36 0.83
C LEU A 65 -12.38 27.91 0.87
N LEU A 66 -12.65 28.92 1.70
CA LEU A 66 -13.97 29.56 1.76
C LEU A 66 -14.29 30.40 0.52
N HIS A 67 -13.28 30.95 -0.17
CA HIS A 67 -13.45 31.63 -1.45
C HIS A 67 -13.61 30.66 -2.64
N ALA A 68 -13.25 29.39 -2.48
CA ALA A 68 -13.37 28.38 -3.51
C ALA A 68 -14.84 28.10 -3.88
N TYR A 69 -15.13 27.93 -5.16
CA TYR A 69 -16.42 27.40 -5.59
C TYR A 69 -16.42 25.88 -5.48
N PRO A 70 -17.47 25.25 -4.92
CA PRO A 70 -17.61 23.81 -5.01
C PRO A 70 -17.57 23.35 -6.47
N PRO A 71 -16.81 22.29 -6.79
CA PRO A 71 -16.69 21.80 -8.15
C PRO A 71 -18.01 21.22 -8.67
N CYS A 72 -18.36 21.52 -9.92
CA CYS A 72 -19.54 20.98 -10.60
C CYS A 72 -19.23 19.74 -11.47
N SER A 73 -17.97 19.30 -11.49
CA SER A 73 -17.54 18.10 -12.23
C SER A 73 -16.33 17.47 -11.54
N PRO A 74 -16.20 16.14 -11.58
CA PRO A 74 -15.05 15.46 -11.02
C PRO A 74 -13.80 15.72 -11.88
N VAL A 75 -12.64 15.59 -11.24
CA VAL A 75 -11.37 15.38 -11.94
C VAL A 75 -11.16 13.89 -12.17
N ALA A 76 -9.96 13.49 -12.61
CA ALA A 76 -9.63 12.10 -12.82
C ALA A 76 -9.98 11.21 -11.59
N TRP A 77 -10.38 9.96 -11.87
CA TRP A 77 -10.75 8.96 -10.85
C TRP A 77 -12.03 9.29 -10.04
N GLY A 78 -12.91 10.13 -10.58
CA GLY A 78 -14.20 10.47 -9.94
C GLY A 78 -14.07 11.35 -8.69
N ALA A 79 -12.92 11.98 -8.48
CA ALA A 79 -12.67 12.83 -7.33
C ALA A 79 -13.14 14.26 -7.58
N PHE A 80 -13.79 14.88 -6.61
CA PHE A 80 -14.12 16.30 -6.61
C PHE A 80 -13.11 17.05 -5.75
N VAL A 81 -12.62 18.19 -6.23
CA VAL A 81 -11.56 18.96 -5.57
C VAL A 81 -12.07 20.34 -5.18
N LEU A 82 -12.21 20.59 -3.88
CA LEU A 82 -12.41 21.93 -3.33
C LEU A 82 -11.03 22.56 -3.13
N LYS A 83 -10.57 23.34 -4.12
CA LYS A 83 -9.25 23.96 -4.13
C LYS A 83 -9.22 25.22 -3.28
N SER A 84 -8.34 25.26 -2.29
CA SER A 84 -7.87 26.52 -1.72
C SER A 84 -7.03 27.20 -2.80
N GLY A 85 -7.21 28.49 -3.08
CA GLY A 85 -6.51 29.21 -4.17
C GLY A 85 -4.97 29.23 -4.13
N SER A 86 -4.33 28.50 -3.21
CA SER A 86 -2.90 28.19 -3.15
C SER A 86 -2.65 26.73 -3.54
N ASP A 87 -1.58 26.44 -4.28
CA ASP A 87 -1.20 25.07 -4.71
C ASP A 87 -1.02 24.06 -3.56
N SER A 88 -0.95 24.53 -2.31
CA SER A 88 -0.73 23.73 -1.10
C SER A 88 -1.99 23.27 -0.36
N GLY A 89 -3.21 23.72 -0.73
CA GLY A 89 -4.43 23.46 0.04
C GLY A 89 -5.61 22.93 -0.78
N SER A 90 -6.19 21.79 -0.40
CA SER A 90 -7.45 21.32 -1.00
C SER A 90 -8.11 20.24 -0.16
N ILE A 91 -9.43 20.10 -0.30
CA ILE A 91 -10.16 18.93 0.17
C ILE A 91 -10.60 18.13 -1.06
N LEU A 92 -10.25 16.85 -1.10
CA LEU A 92 -10.71 15.92 -2.10
C LEU A 92 -11.73 14.97 -1.48
N PHE A 93 -12.83 14.81 -2.19
CA PHE A 93 -13.94 13.97 -1.79
C PHE A 93 -14.49 13.23 -3.00
N ASN A 94 -15.08 12.07 -2.78
CA ASN A 94 -15.74 11.30 -3.82
C ASN A 94 -16.87 10.47 -3.21
N ARG A 95 -17.56 9.74 -4.07
CA ARG A 95 -18.62 8.83 -3.68
C ARG A 95 -18.09 7.40 -3.70
N LYS A 96 -18.25 6.69 -2.58
CA LYS A 96 -17.96 5.26 -2.47
C LYS A 96 -19.13 4.58 -1.79
N ASP A 97 -19.57 3.44 -2.34
CA ASP A 97 -20.70 2.66 -1.81
C ASP A 97 -21.97 3.52 -1.56
N GLY A 98 -22.22 4.44 -2.48
CA GLY A 98 -23.36 5.36 -2.44
C GLY A 98 -23.21 6.56 -1.48
N LYS A 99 -22.12 6.67 -0.71
CA LYS A 99 -21.89 7.72 0.29
C LYS A 99 -20.75 8.66 -0.10
N TRP A 100 -20.99 9.95 0.11
CA TRP A 100 -19.97 10.99 -0.01
C TRP A 100 -19.05 11.00 1.20
N HIS A 101 -17.74 11.03 0.96
CA HIS A 101 -16.75 11.13 2.02
C HIS A 101 -15.54 11.92 1.56
N ILE A 102 -14.85 12.51 2.53
CA ILE A 102 -13.54 13.12 2.33
C ILE A 102 -12.49 12.03 2.41
N PHE A 103 -11.62 11.95 1.40
CA PHE A 103 -10.53 10.97 1.38
C PHE A 103 -9.14 11.62 1.44
N SER A 104 -9.02 12.94 1.21
CA SER A 104 -7.76 13.66 1.29
C SER A 104 -7.95 15.13 1.68
N ILE A 105 -7.09 15.64 2.56
CA ILE A 105 -7.05 17.04 3.01
C ILE A 105 -5.62 17.55 2.91
N LYS A 106 -5.30 18.27 1.83
CA LYS A 106 -3.98 18.85 1.60
C LYS A 106 -3.82 20.16 2.36
N GLY A 107 -2.62 20.40 2.90
CA GLY A 107 -2.29 21.63 3.62
C GLY A 107 -2.74 21.66 5.08
N ALA A 108 -3.26 20.54 5.59
CA ALA A 108 -3.44 20.34 7.02
C ALA A 108 -2.08 20.09 7.70
N GLN A 109 -1.93 20.53 8.95
CA GLN A 109 -0.82 20.11 9.79
C GLN A 109 -0.89 18.60 9.98
N GLU A 110 0.18 17.92 9.57
CA GLU A 110 0.32 16.48 9.77
C GLU A 110 1.00 16.19 11.10
N GLU A 111 0.72 14.99 11.63
CA GLU A 111 1.39 14.48 12.80
C GLU A 111 2.84 14.10 12.47
N ASP A 112 3.75 14.37 13.40
CA ASP A 112 5.05 13.71 13.39
C ASP A 112 4.84 12.22 13.64
N ILE A 113 4.80 11.42 12.57
CA ILE A 113 4.57 9.98 12.65
C ILE A 113 5.57 9.40 13.67
N PRO A 114 5.12 8.62 14.68
CA PRO A 114 6.02 7.92 15.59
C PRO A 114 7.04 7.16 14.74
N GLY A 115 8.31 7.44 14.98
CA GLY A 115 9.38 7.27 13.99
C GLY A 115 10.51 8.27 14.25
N SER A 116 10.19 9.41 14.89
CA SER A 116 11.19 10.36 15.40
C SER A 116 12.17 9.72 16.40
N ASN A 117 11.71 8.79 17.24
CA ASN A 117 12.53 8.08 18.22
C ASN A 117 12.89 6.63 17.82
N MET A 118 12.56 6.20 16.60
CA MET A 118 12.92 4.85 16.13
C MET A 118 14.36 4.79 15.62
N PRO A 119 15.06 3.65 15.76
CA PRO A 119 16.38 3.45 15.17
C PRO A 119 16.35 3.61 13.65
N ILE A 120 17.46 4.07 13.10
CA ILE A 120 17.64 4.17 11.66
C ILE A 120 18.07 2.79 11.15
N GLY A 121 17.11 2.05 10.58
CA GLY A 121 17.31 0.68 10.10
C GLY A 121 17.08 -0.38 11.17
N TRP A 122 16.84 -1.60 10.69
CA TRP A 122 16.67 -2.79 11.54
C TRP A 122 17.99 -3.53 11.64
N GLU A 123 18.67 -3.35 12.76
CA GLU A 123 19.96 -4.00 13.04
C GLU A 123 19.76 -5.36 13.74
N ILE A 124 20.46 -6.37 13.23
CA ILE A 124 20.57 -7.71 13.80
C ILE A 124 22.05 -8.12 13.88
N SER A 125 22.37 -9.33 14.35
CA SER A 125 23.76 -9.78 14.51
C SER A 125 24.60 -9.74 13.23
N GLU A 126 23.97 -9.90 12.05
CA GLU A 126 24.62 -9.85 10.74
C GLU A 126 24.84 -8.42 10.23
N GLY A 127 24.20 -7.43 10.86
CA GLY A 127 24.18 -6.03 10.45
C GLY A 127 22.77 -5.53 10.17
N ILE A 128 22.68 -4.44 9.40
CA ILE A 128 21.40 -3.81 9.02
C ILE A 128 20.73 -4.64 7.93
N ILE A 129 19.48 -5.05 8.16
CA ILE A 129 18.68 -5.79 7.19
C ILE A 129 18.53 -4.94 5.90
N PRO A 130 18.91 -5.48 4.72
CA PRO A 130 18.72 -4.78 3.46
C PRO A 130 17.23 -4.60 3.08
N PRO A 131 16.85 -3.48 2.43
CA PRO A 131 15.45 -3.20 2.10
C PRO A 131 14.73 -4.28 1.28
N GLN A 132 15.39 -4.90 0.32
CA GLN A 132 14.78 -5.91 -0.56
C GLN A 132 14.39 -7.22 0.16
N CYS A 133 14.79 -7.38 1.42
CA CYS A 133 14.43 -8.49 2.29
C CYS A 133 13.03 -8.39 2.87
N PHE A 134 12.42 -7.21 2.85
CA PHE A 134 11.06 -7.00 3.30
C PHE A 134 10.09 -7.35 2.18
N VAL A 135 9.77 -8.64 2.07
CA VAL A 135 8.85 -9.14 1.04
C VAL A 135 7.48 -8.52 1.22
N ARG A 136 6.91 -8.01 0.13
CA ARG A 136 5.56 -7.45 0.04
C ARG A 136 4.81 -8.09 -1.13
N GLU A 137 3.51 -7.90 -1.16
CA GLU A 137 2.72 -8.24 -2.34
C GLU A 137 3.25 -7.47 -3.55
N TRP A 138 3.47 -8.18 -4.66
CA TRP A 138 3.91 -7.56 -5.89
C TRP A 138 2.79 -6.74 -6.51
N HIS A 139 3.15 -5.79 -7.37
CA HIS A 139 2.15 -5.02 -8.10
C HIS A 139 1.21 -5.91 -8.95
N SER A 140 1.73 -7.00 -9.51
CA SER A 140 0.92 -8.01 -10.21
C SER A 140 0.15 -8.94 -9.27
N SER A 141 0.52 -8.97 -7.99
CA SER A 141 0.06 -9.92 -6.98
C SER A 141 0.42 -11.40 -7.23
N ASP A 142 1.16 -11.70 -8.30
CA ASP A 142 1.48 -13.08 -8.69
C ASP A 142 2.13 -13.86 -7.54
N ASN A 143 3.01 -13.21 -6.76
CA ASN A 143 3.67 -13.85 -5.64
C ASN A 143 2.72 -14.36 -4.56
N PHE A 144 1.60 -13.67 -4.29
CA PHE A 144 0.56 -14.17 -3.39
C PHE A 144 -0.32 -15.20 -4.10
N GLU A 145 -0.70 -14.96 -5.36
CA GLU A 145 -1.52 -15.87 -6.15
C GLU A 145 -0.90 -17.27 -6.28
N ALA A 146 0.42 -17.38 -6.50
CA ALA A 146 1.09 -18.68 -6.51
C ALA A 146 0.97 -19.45 -5.20
N PHE A 147 1.02 -18.75 -4.05
CA PHE A 147 0.84 -19.41 -2.75
C PHE A 147 -0.63 -19.81 -2.56
N GLU A 148 -1.57 -18.96 -2.97
CA GLU A 148 -3.00 -19.29 -2.96
C GLU A 148 -3.28 -20.56 -3.77
N ASP A 149 -2.73 -20.65 -4.98
CA ASP A 149 -2.93 -21.76 -5.90
C ASP A 149 -2.24 -23.05 -5.44
N LYS A 150 -1.01 -22.93 -4.94
CA LYS A 150 -0.24 -24.09 -4.47
C LYS A 150 -0.83 -24.70 -3.21
N TYR A 151 -1.25 -23.86 -2.26
CA TYR A 151 -1.76 -24.31 -0.97
C TYR A 151 -3.30 -24.36 -0.90
N LYS A 152 -3.98 -24.07 -2.02
CA LYS A 152 -5.44 -24.06 -2.13
C LYS A 152 -6.10 -23.18 -1.07
N ILE A 153 -5.51 -22.00 -0.85
CA ILE A 153 -6.06 -21.00 0.07
C ILE A 153 -7.41 -20.52 -0.52
N PRO A 154 -8.49 -20.50 0.28
CA PRO A 154 -9.79 -20.03 -0.19
C PRO A 154 -9.70 -18.61 -0.74
N LYS A 155 -10.34 -18.38 -1.89
CA LYS A 155 -10.45 -17.08 -2.55
C LYS A 155 -11.90 -16.62 -2.46
N GLU A 156 -12.14 -15.59 -1.66
CA GLU A 156 -13.49 -15.09 -1.34
C GLU A 156 -13.89 -13.85 -2.15
N ASP A 157 -12.92 -13.09 -2.65
CA ASP A 157 -13.13 -11.83 -3.34
C ASP A 157 -12.96 -12.05 -4.84
N CYS A 158 -14.08 -12.08 -5.57
CA CYS A 158 -14.13 -12.36 -7.00
C CYS A 158 -14.75 -11.21 -7.78
N TRP A 159 -14.13 -10.83 -8.89
CA TRP A 159 -14.69 -9.89 -9.85
C TRP A 159 -14.48 -10.38 -11.27
N ASN A 160 -15.40 -9.98 -12.15
CA ASN A 160 -15.32 -10.32 -13.56
C ASN A 160 -14.51 -9.25 -14.29
N ILE A 161 -13.48 -9.69 -14.99
CA ILE A 161 -12.75 -8.91 -15.97
C ILE A 161 -13.44 -9.13 -17.31
N GLU A 162 -14.07 -8.09 -17.84
CA GLU A 162 -14.51 -8.07 -19.24
C GLU A 162 -13.26 -7.96 -20.13
N PRO A 163 -12.92 -8.98 -20.93
CA PRO A 163 -11.81 -8.89 -21.87
C PRO A 163 -12.17 -7.82 -22.90
N GLY A 164 -11.47 -6.68 -22.90
CA GLY A 164 -11.73 -5.58 -23.83
C GLY A 164 -11.66 -4.21 -23.18
N ARG A 165 -12.49 -3.89 -22.18
CA ARG A 165 -12.56 -2.52 -21.64
C ARG A 165 -11.39 -2.15 -20.74
N ASP A 166 -10.98 -3.04 -19.84
CA ASP A 166 -9.97 -2.70 -18.82
C ASP A 166 -8.55 -2.71 -19.42
N TYR A 167 -8.27 -3.64 -20.34
CA TYR A 167 -7.01 -3.71 -21.07
C TYR A 167 -6.85 -2.56 -22.08
N LEU A 168 -7.92 -2.17 -22.79
CA LEU A 168 -7.89 -1.03 -23.71
C LEU A 168 -7.79 0.31 -22.96
N SER A 169 -8.44 0.48 -21.80
CA SER A 169 -8.31 1.71 -21.01
C SER A 169 -6.85 1.96 -20.56
N ARG A 170 -6.11 0.90 -20.24
CA ARG A 170 -4.68 0.95 -19.90
C ARG A 170 -3.75 1.14 -21.11
N ILE A 171 -4.14 0.67 -22.30
CA ILE A 171 -3.38 0.83 -23.56
C ILE A 171 -3.60 2.21 -24.19
N VAL A 172 -4.82 2.76 -24.14
CA VAL A 172 -5.16 4.08 -24.71
C VAL A 172 -4.35 5.19 -24.03
N LEU A 173 -4.10 5.07 -22.72
CA LEU A 173 -3.19 5.95 -21.98
C LEU A 173 -1.72 5.87 -22.44
N ARG A 174 -1.33 4.84 -23.19
CA ARG A 174 0.07 4.58 -23.60
C ARG A 174 0.36 4.87 -25.07
N THR A 175 -0.62 4.92 -25.98
CA THR A 175 -0.31 4.87 -27.43
C THR A 175 -0.89 5.98 -28.31
N ASN A 176 -1.67 6.95 -27.82
CA ASN A 176 -2.35 7.95 -28.68
C ASN A 176 -3.06 7.31 -29.90
N ALA A 177 -3.59 6.10 -29.74
CA ALA A 177 -4.29 5.41 -30.80
C ALA A 177 -5.64 6.09 -31.06
N ARG A 178 -6.00 6.27 -32.34
CA ARG A 178 -7.29 6.86 -32.76
C ARG A 178 -8.46 5.97 -32.32
N GLU A 179 -9.53 6.60 -31.84
CA GLU A 179 -10.75 5.95 -31.32
C GLU A 179 -11.28 4.82 -32.21
N GLY A 180 -11.18 4.93 -33.54
CA GLY A 180 -11.68 3.90 -34.48
C GLY A 180 -10.96 2.53 -34.47
N ALA A 181 -9.78 2.41 -33.88
CA ALA A 181 -9.09 1.11 -33.72
C ALA A 181 -9.59 0.32 -32.49
N ILE A 182 -10.24 1.01 -31.55
CA ILE A 182 -10.77 0.44 -30.29
C ILE A 182 -12.07 -0.30 -30.60
N ASP A 183 -12.95 0.31 -31.39
CA ASP A 183 -14.24 -0.27 -31.78
C ASP A 183 -14.04 -1.57 -32.57
N THR A 184 -13.02 -1.64 -33.42
CA THR A 184 -12.72 -2.85 -34.21
C THR A 184 -12.18 -4.00 -33.36
N PHE A 185 -11.41 -3.72 -32.31
CA PHE A 185 -10.89 -4.75 -31.41
C PHE A 185 -11.94 -5.23 -30.40
N ALA A 186 -12.80 -4.33 -29.91
CA ALA A 186 -13.96 -4.67 -29.08
C ALA A 186 -14.94 -5.55 -29.85
N ASP A 187 -15.28 -5.18 -31.10
CA ASP A 187 -16.11 -5.99 -32.00
C ASP A 187 -15.51 -7.39 -32.26
N TRP A 188 -14.18 -7.46 -32.42
CA TRP A 188 -13.47 -8.72 -32.62
C TRP A 188 -13.49 -9.61 -31.36
N LEU A 189 -13.37 -9.03 -30.16
CA LEU A 189 -13.47 -9.77 -28.89
C LEU A 189 -14.87 -10.33 -28.65
N GLU A 190 -15.90 -9.55 -29.01
CA GLU A 190 -17.30 -9.95 -28.90
C GLU A 190 -17.64 -11.05 -29.92
N LYS A 191 -17.15 -10.92 -31.17
CA LYS A 191 -17.32 -11.93 -32.24
C LYS A 191 -16.48 -13.21 -32.03
N SER A 192 -15.37 -13.12 -31.31
CA SER A 192 -14.51 -14.28 -30.99
C SER A 192 -15.01 -15.10 -29.80
N GLY A 193 -16.10 -14.70 -29.14
CA GLY A 193 -16.68 -15.44 -28.02
C GLY A 193 -15.77 -15.45 -26.79
N SER A 194 -15.02 -14.36 -26.57
CA SER A 194 -14.12 -14.23 -25.42
C SER A 194 -14.91 -14.36 -24.11
N LYS A 195 -14.63 -15.44 -23.37
CA LYS A 195 -15.32 -15.75 -22.10
C LYS A 195 -14.91 -14.71 -21.05
N MET A 196 -15.91 -14.23 -20.31
CA MET A 196 -15.70 -13.40 -19.12
C MET A 196 -14.71 -14.10 -18.17
N LEU A 197 -13.61 -13.43 -17.84
CA LEU A 197 -12.59 -13.99 -16.95
C LEU A 197 -12.95 -13.58 -15.52
N THR A 198 -13.31 -14.53 -14.68
CA THR A 198 -13.48 -14.26 -13.24
C THR A 198 -12.12 -14.33 -12.58
N HIS A 199 -11.64 -13.21 -12.02
CA HIS A 199 -10.49 -13.18 -11.15
C HIS A 199 -10.96 -13.27 -9.70
N CYS A 200 -10.29 -14.09 -8.90
CA CYS A 200 -10.57 -14.23 -7.47
C CYS A 200 -9.27 -14.14 -6.68
N GLN A 201 -9.34 -13.62 -5.45
CA GLN A 201 -8.19 -13.53 -4.54
C GLN A 201 -8.59 -13.81 -3.09
N SER A 202 -7.60 -14.13 -2.25
CA SER A 202 -7.79 -14.26 -0.81
C SER A 202 -7.43 -12.95 -0.09
N THR A 203 -8.41 -12.08 0.10
CA THR A 203 -8.20 -10.79 0.79
C THR A 203 -7.70 -10.99 2.22
N ASN A 204 -8.19 -12.02 2.92
CA ASN A 204 -7.73 -12.30 4.28
C ASN A 204 -6.25 -12.70 4.32
N PHE A 205 -5.82 -13.59 3.43
CA PHE A 205 -4.43 -14.03 3.34
C PHE A 205 -3.49 -12.89 2.99
N ARG A 206 -3.82 -12.13 1.94
CA ARG A 206 -3.02 -10.97 1.51
C ARG A 206 -2.88 -9.91 2.60
N LYS A 207 -3.92 -9.73 3.43
CA LYS A 207 -3.88 -8.81 4.57
C LYS A 207 -3.18 -9.38 5.81
N ASN A 208 -3.25 -10.69 6.04
CA ASN A 208 -2.77 -11.34 7.27
C ASN A 208 -1.90 -12.58 6.98
N PRO A 209 -0.79 -12.45 6.22
CA PRO A 209 0.03 -13.60 5.82
C PRO A 209 0.53 -14.43 7.01
N GLY A 210 0.81 -13.78 8.15
CA GLY A 210 1.26 -14.44 9.37
C GLY A 210 0.32 -15.54 9.86
N MET A 211 -1.00 -15.40 9.65
CA MET A 211 -2.00 -16.38 10.12
C MET A 211 -1.93 -17.72 9.38
N TYR A 212 -1.38 -17.72 8.16
CA TYR A 212 -1.32 -18.87 7.26
C TYR A 212 -0.02 -19.65 7.37
N PHE A 213 1.06 -18.99 7.82
CA PHE A 213 2.35 -19.64 8.02
C PHE A 213 2.31 -20.66 9.17
N GLY A 214 2.78 -21.87 8.90
CA GLY A 214 2.71 -23.01 9.81
C GLY A 214 1.36 -23.74 9.84
N LYS A 215 0.37 -23.28 9.06
CA LYS A 215 -0.94 -23.91 8.90
C LYS A 215 -1.18 -24.31 7.45
N GLU A 216 -1.82 -23.46 6.64
CA GLU A 216 -2.01 -23.69 5.20
C GLU A 216 -0.68 -23.65 4.43
N ILE A 217 0.26 -22.80 4.87
CA ILE A 217 1.61 -22.70 4.33
C ILE A 217 2.59 -23.37 5.32
N PRO A 218 2.90 -24.67 5.17
CA PRO A 218 3.64 -25.43 6.18
C PRO A 218 5.15 -25.12 6.23
N SER A 219 5.71 -24.48 5.20
CA SER A 219 7.14 -24.16 5.11
C SER A 219 7.37 -22.73 4.62
N LEU A 220 8.46 -22.11 5.10
CA LEU A 220 8.95 -20.78 4.71
C LEU A 220 10.05 -20.85 3.63
N ASP A 221 10.38 -22.03 3.12
CA ASP A 221 11.48 -22.23 2.14
C ASP A 221 11.15 -21.76 0.71
N GLY A 222 9.98 -21.15 0.53
CA GLY A 222 9.47 -20.71 -0.76
C GLY A 222 8.98 -21.86 -1.64
N ILE A 223 8.52 -21.48 -2.83
CA ILE A 223 7.88 -22.36 -3.81
C ILE A 223 8.43 -22.07 -5.20
N PHE A 224 8.44 -23.08 -6.07
CA PHE A 224 8.61 -22.84 -7.49
C PHE A 224 7.26 -22.40 -8.07
N PRO A 225 7.17 -21.21 -8.69
CA PRO A 225 5.95 -20.78 -9.35
C PRO A 225 5.66 -21.66 -10.57
N ASN A 226 4.41 -21.73 -11.00
CA ASN A 226 3.97 -22.56 -12.13
C ASN A 226 4.14 -21.86 -13.50
N TRP A 227 4.51 -20.58 -13.51
CA TRP A 227 4.74 -19.77 -14.73
C TRP A 227 6.21 -19.60 -15.09
N ASP A 228 7.13 -20.21 -14.34
CA ASP A 228 8.56 -20.21 -14.67
C ASP A 228 8.94 -21.58 -15.27
N ASP A 229 9.15 -21.60 -16.59
CA ASP A 229 9.61 -22.78 -17.33
C ASP A 229 11.08 -23.15 -17.00
N SER A 230 11.78 -22.29 -16.24
CA SER A 230 13.14 -22.52 -15.77
C SER A 230 13.13 -22.78 -14.24
N PRO A 231 13.46 -23.98 -13.75
CA PRO A 231 13.36 -24.34 -12.33
C PRO A 231 14.47 -23.70 -11.45
N LYS A 232 14.96 -22.52 -11.80
CA LYS A 232 16.13 -21.90 -11.16
C LYS A 232 15.77 -20.95 -10.03
N GLU A 233 14.58 -20.36 -10.06
CA GLU A 233 14.19 -19.34 -9.08
C GLU A 233 12.98 -19.80 -8.27
N ARG A 234 13.01 -19.54 -6.96
CA ARG A 234 11.88 -19.77 -6.07
C ARG A 234 11.33 -18.44 -5.63
N ILE A 235 10.04 -18.39 -5.37
CA ILE A 235 9.43 -17.25 -4.68
C ILE A 235 9.18 -17.61 -3.22
N THR A 236 9.42 -16.66 -2.32
CA THR A 236 9.12 -16.77 -0.90
C THR A 236 8.31 -15.57 -0.44
N LEU A 237 7.45 -15.78 0.54
CA LEU A 237 6.81 -14.69 1.29
C LEU A 237 7.57 -14.35 2.57
N ALA A 238 8.45 -15.23 3.06
CA ALA A 238 9.29 -14.97 4.23
C ALA A 238 10.77 -15.08 3.85
N ALA A 239 11.52 -14.02 4.05
CA ALA A 239 12.91 -13.95 3.61
C ALA A 239 13.83 -14.69 4.59
N PRO A 240 14.60 -15.70 4.14
CA PRO A 240 15.64 -16.31 4.96
C PRO A 240 16.75 -15.30 5.23
N VAL A 241 17.12 -15.12 6.49
CA VAL A 241 18.10 -14.08 6.89
C VAL A 241 19.45 -14.30 6.21
N ASP A 242 19.94 -15.54 6.14
CA ASP A 242 21.24 -15.84 5.56
C ASP A 242 21.29 -15.55 4.05
N LEU A 243 20.22 -15.82 3.31
CA LEU A 243 20.11 -15.52 1.88
C LEU A 243 19.95 -14.03 1.62
N CYS A 244 19.32 -13.32 2.55
CA CYS A 244 19.14 -11.88 2.52
C CYS A 244 20.47 -11.12 2.47
N PHE A 245 21.37 -11.40 3.41
CA PHE A 245 22.68 -10.75 3.47
C PHE A 245 23.62 -11.21 2.34
N LYS A 246 23.37 -12.37 1.72
CA LYS A 246 24.06 -12.82 0.50
C LYS A 246 23.58 -12.11 -0.77
N GLY A 247 22.48 -11.35 -0.72
CA GLY A 247 21.87 -10.74 -1.90
C GLY A 247 21.12 -11.72 -2.80
N SER A 248 20.77 -12.89 -2.28
CA SER A 248 20.00 -13.91 -3.00
C SER A 248 18.48 -13.70 -2.91
N VAL A 249 18.01 -12.84 -1.99
CA VAL A 249 16.59 -12.48 -1.86
C VAL A 249 16.35 -11.09 -2.42
N ILE A 250 15.49 -10.97 -3.42
CA ILE A 250 15.12 -9.70 -4.06
C ILE A 250 13.60 -9.63 -4.17
N GLY A 251 12.97 -8.85 -3.29
CA GLY A 251 11.53 -8.64 -3.32
C GLY A 251 10.71 -9.93 -3.20
N GLY A 252 11.25 -10.98 -2.60
CA GLY A 252 10.60 -12.29 -2.50
C GLY A 252 11.02 -13.31 -3.56
N VAL A 253 11.84 -12.95 -4.55
CA VAL A 253 12.52 -13.93 -5.41
C VAL A 253 13.79 -14.42 -4.71
N ILE A 254 14.00 -15.73 -4.67
CA ILE A 254 15.23 -16.39 -4.26
C ILE A 254 15.93 -16.88 -5.51
N GLY A 255 17.10 -16.31 -5.80
CA GLY A 255 17.90 -16.62 -6.98
C GLY A 255 19.40 -16.45 -6.74
N ASN A 256 20.13 -16.23 -7.85
CA ASN A 256 21.56 -15.98 -7.79
C ASN A 256 21.86 -14.69 -7.01
N PRO A 257 22.90 -14.67 -6.17
CA PRO A 257 23.23 -13.50 -5.37
C PRO A 257 23.58 -12.31 -6.26
N MET A 258 22.96 -11.17 -6.00
CA MET A 258 23.29 -9.89 -6.62
C MET A 258 24.11 -9.02 -5.69
N LYS A 259 24.95 -8.16 -6.28
CA LYS A 259 25.75 -7.19 -5.52
C LYS A 259 24.83 -6.20 -4.82
N LEU A 260 24.88 -6.16 -3.49
CA LEU A 260 24.11 -5.24 -2.68
C LEU A 260 24.91 -3.98 -2.36
N SER A 261 24.32 -2.81 -2.60
CA SER A 261 24.81 -1.54 -2.05
C SER A 261 23.75 -1.00 -1.12
N VAL A 262 23.99 -1.07 0.19
CA VAL A 262 23.10 -0.53 1.22
C VAL A 262 23.66 0.81 1.72
N LYS A 263 22.79 1.81 1.81
CA LYS A 263 23.12 3.16 2.28
C LYS A 263 22.11 3.62 3.32
N THR A 264 22.57 4.47 4.23
CA THR A 264 21.73 5.09 5.24
C THR A 264 21.51 6.55 4.90
N ASN A 265 20.25 6.97 4.84
CA ASN A 265 19.85 8.36 4.64
C ASN A 265 19.35 8.94 5.95
N ASN A 266 20.22 9.65 6.67
CA ASN A 266 19.91 10.21 7.98
C ASN A 266 18.82 11.28 7.95
N LYS A 267 18.63 11.99 6.83
CA LYS A 267 17.62 13.05 6.70
C LYS A 267 16.22 12.47 6.61
N SER A 268 16.03 11.44 5.78
CA SER A 268 14.75 10.75 5.62
C SER A 268 14.55 9.60 6.62
N LYS A 269 15.59 9.27 7.40
CA LYS A 269 15.67 8.08 8.28
C LYS A 269 15.36 6.77 7.54
N LYS A 270 15.79 6.70 6.28
CA LYS A 270 15.60 5.53 5.42
C LYS A 270 16.89 4.75 5.26
N ILE A 271 16.76 3.44 5.15
CA ILE A 271 17.79 2.58 4.58
C ILE A 271 17.43 2.37 3.12
N GLU A 272 18.40 2.53 2.24
CA GLU A 272 18.23 2.48 0.78
C GLU A 272 19.16 1.42 0.21
N SER A 273 18.71 0.69 -0.81
CA SER A 273 19.56 -0.20 -1.60
C SER A 273 19.28 -0.07 -3.09
N LYS A 274 20.27 -0.40 -3.91
CA LYS A 274 20.14 -0.49 -5.37
C LYS A 274 20.55 -1.87 -5.85
N ILE A 275 19.73 -2.45 -6.71
CA ILE A 275 19.92 -3.80 -7.26
C ILE A 275 19.69 -3.72 -8.76
N GLY A 276 20.67 -4.09 -9.57
CA GLY A 276 20.58 -3.99 -11.02
C GLY A 276 21.45 -5.00 -11.73
N SER A 277 21.09 -5.28 -12.98
CA SER A 277 21.89 -6.10 -13.90
C SER A 277 23.00 -5.29 -14.59
N SER A 278 22.87 -3.96 -14.63
CA SER A 278 23.87 -3.00 -15.11
C SER A 278 23.74 -1.63 -14.44
N GLU A 279 24.62 -0.68 -14.76
CA GLU A 279 24.57 0.70 -14.23
C GLU A 279 23.29 1.45 -14.63
N ASP A 280 22.66 1.08 -15.74
CA ASP A 280 21.48 1.76 -16.31
C ASP A 280 20.16 1.08 -15.98
N TYR A 281 20.19 -0.18 -15.52
CA TYR A 281 18.99 -0.96 -15.19
C TYR A 281 19.08 -1.48 -13.75
N TYR A 282 18.53 -0.67 -12.83
CA TYR A 282 18.44 -1.00 -11.42
C TYR A 282 17.07 -0.67 -10.85
N THR A 283 16.69 -1.43 -9.84
CA THR A 283 15.59 -1.14 -8.94
C THR A 283 16.17 -0.59 -7.66
N GLU A 284 15.66 0.56 -7.21
CA GLU A 284 15.94 1.10 -5.89
C GLU A 284 14.94 0.53 -4.90
N TYR A 285 15.41 0.24 -3.69
CA TYR A 285 14.58 -0.19 -2.57
C TYR A 285 14.85 0.72 -1.38
N ALA A 286 13.84 0.96 -0.55
CA ALA A 286 14.00 1.71 0.67
C ALA A 286 13.06 1.20 1.76
N TYR A 287 13.47 1.33 3.01
CA TYR A 287 12.55 1.16 4.14
C TYR A 287 12.83 2.13 5.27
N ARG A 288 11.81 2.29 6.12
CA ARG A 288 11.83 3.05 7.37
C ARG A 288 11.05 2.30 8.43
N ILE A 289 11.61 2.21 9.63
CA ILE A 289 10.86 1.71 10.79
C ILE A 289 9.90 2.80 11.25
N LEU A 290 8.63 2.46 11.33
CA LEU A 290 7.59 3.36 11.86
C LEU A 290 7.46 3.15 13.37
N THR A 291 7.24 1.93 13.84
CA THR A 291 7.13 1.69 15.29
C THR A 291 7.50 0.26 15.65
N ASN A 292 7.84 0.05 16.93
CA ASN A 292 8.06 -1.28 17.48
C ASN A 292 6.73 -2.02 17.64
N VAL A 293 6.73 -3.31 17.37
CA VAL A 293 5.59 -4.19 17.64
C VAL A 293 5.93 -5.09 18.83
N PRO A 294 5.12 -5.13 19.89
CA PRO A 294 5.36 -6.01 21.03
C PRO A 294 5.52 -7.48 20.62
N LEU A 295 6.43 -8.22 21.26
CA LEU A 295 6.73 -9.60 20.86
C LEU A 295 5.55 -10.56 21.05
N ASN A 296 4.72 -10.36 22.09
CA ASN A 296 3.46 -11.08 22.24
C ASN A 296 2.56 -10.84 21.03
N LYS A 297 2.44 -9.59 20.57
CA LYS A 297 1.65 -9.25 19.39
C LYS A 297 2.24 -9.85 18.11
N CYS A 298 3.55 -9.81 17.96
CA CYS A 298 4.24 -10.48 16.86
C CYS A 298 3.91 -11.97 16.80
N GLN A 299 3.93 -12.67 17.94
CA GLN A 299 3.61 -14.09 18.01
C GLN A 299 2.11 -14.35 17.76
N GLU A 300 1.21 -13.50 18.27
CA GLU A 300 -0.24 -13.57 17.99
C GLU A 300 -0.57 -13.44 16.50
N LEU A 301 0.22 -12.66 15.76
CA LEU A 301 0.03 -12.47 14.32
C LEU A 301 0.53 -13.66 13.48
N ALA A 302 1.28 -14.60 14.07
CA ALA A 302 1.65 -15.87 13.44
C ALA A 302 1.53 -17.04 14.44
N PRO A 303 0.30 -17.37 14.87
CA PRO A 303 0.08 -18.31 15.98
C PRO A 303 0.46 -19.75 15.62
N ASN A 304 0.50 -20.07 14.33
CA ASN A 304 0.80 -21.41 13.82
C ASN A 304 2.29 -21.61 13.51
N LEU A 305 3.11 -20.55 13.55
CA LEU A 305 4.55 -20.66 13.38
C LEU A 305 5.21 -21.20 14.65
N LYS A 306 5.95 -22.31 14.51
CA LYS A 306 6.70 -22.94 15.60
C LYS A 306 7.93 -22.14 16.06
N GLY A 307 8.40 -21.19 15.23
CA GLY A 307 9.52 -20.32 15.57
C GLY A 307 9.12 -19.27 16.60
N GLN A 308 10.09 -18.74 17.34
CA GLN A 308 9.88 -17.65 18.28
C GLN A 308 10.14 -16.30 17.62
N CYS A 309 9.22 -15.36 17.76
CA CYS A 309 9.46 -13.98 17.36
C CYS A 309 10.41 -13.29 18.34
N THR A 310 11.55 -12.81 17.82
CA THR A 310 12.63 -12.20 18.62
C THR A 310 12.69 -10.68 18.50
N GLN A 311 12.24 -10.13 17.38
CA GLN A 311 12.14 -8.69 17.12
C GLN A 311 10.97 -8.45 16.16
N SER A 312 10.29 -7.31 16.26
CA SER A 312 9.18 -6.99 15.36
C SER A 312 8.95 -5.50 15.22
N PHE A 313 8.68 -5.07 13.99
CA PHE A 313 8.47 -3.67 13.64
C PHE A 313 7.36 -3.51 12.61
N LEU A 314 6.66 -2.38 12.69
CA LEU A 314 5.89 -1.86 11.57
C LEU A 314 6.83 -1.07 10.67
N ILE A 315 6.87 -1.44 9.39
CA ILE A 315 7.85 -0.92 8.42
C ILE A 315 7.11 -0.34 7.22
N GLU A 316 7.49 0.88 6.84
CA GLU A 316 7.26 1.44 5.51
C GLU A 316 8.37 0.90 4.60
N VAL A 317 8.01 0.14 3.57
CA VAL A 317 8.94 -0.44 2.60
C VAL A 317 8.48 -0.06 1.20
N GLY A 318 9.39 0.30 0.32
CA GLY A 318 9.05 0.57 -1.06
C GLY A 318 10.17 0.26 -2.03
N ASP A 319 9.82 0.26 -3.29
CA ASP A 319 10.74 0.12 -4.40
C ASP A 319 10.40 1.06 -5.56
N TYR A 320 11.40 1.30 -6.39
CA TYR A 320 11.33 2.19 -7.53
C TYR A 320 12.15 1.61 -8.68
N GLY A 321 11.45 1.11 -9.71
CA GLY A 321 12.04 0.62 -10.95
C GLY A 321 12.19 1.70 -12.04
N GLY A 322 11.95 2.97 -11.74
CA GLY A 322 11.94 4.06 -12.71
C GLY A 322 10.55 4.53 -13.17
N GLY A 323 10.51 5.58 -13.99
CA GLY A 323 9.28 6.08 -14.62
C GLY A 323 8.51 7.13 -13.81
N MET A 324 7.39 7.60 -14.38
CA MET A 324 6.62 8.74 -13.84
C MET A 324 5.79 8.40 -12.59
N MET A 325 5.61 7.12 -12.27
CA MET A 325 4.80 6.68 -11.12
C MET A 325 5.51 6.92 -9.78
N GLY A 326 6.84 7.08 -9.80
CA GLY A 326 7.63 7.24 -8.58
C GLY A 326 7.68 5.96 -7.74
N TRP A 327 8.00 6.13 -6.46
CA TRP A 327 8.13 5.05 -5.50
C TRP A 327 6.79 4.39 -5.17
N ASP A 328 6.76 3.06 -5.16
CA ASP A 328 5.65 2.26 -4.66
C ASP A 328 5.94 1.80 -3.23
N TYR A 329 5.17 2.29 -2.26
CA TYR A 329 5.33 1.99 -0.84
C TYR A 329 4.19 1.14 -0.29
N GLY A 330 4.56 0.12 0.49
CA GLY A 330 3.67 -0.64 1.36
C GLY A 330 4.01 -0.46 2.84
N TYR A 331 3.06 -0.82 3.70
CA TYR A 331 3.21 -0.73 5.16
C TYR A 331 2.89 -2.09 5.76
N ASN A 332 3.87 -2.75 6.36
CA ASN A 332 3.66 -4.10 6.86
C ASN A 332 4.33 -4.30 8.23
N ILE A 333 3.69 -5.10 9.07
CA ILE A 333 4.32 -5.62 10.28
C ILE A 333 5.17 -6.81 9.88
N TYR A 334 6.44 -6.78 10.28
CA TYR A 334 7.38 -7.88 10.09
C TYR A 334 7.86 -8.40 11.45
N GLY A 335 8.12 -9.70 11.53
CA GLY A 335 8.77 -10.33 12.68
C GLY A 335 10.04 -11.06 12.27
N LEU A 336 11.08 -10.99 13.09
CA LEU A 336 12.27 -11.84 13.00
C LEU A 336 12.03 -13.11 13.81
N PHE A 337 11.82 -14.23 13.12
CA PHE A 337 11.57 -15.53 13.73
C PHE A 337 12.82 -16.37 13.77
N SER A 338 13.09 -16.98 14.94
CA SER A 338 14.15 -17.97 15.14
C SER A 338 13.55 -19.35 15.37
N PHE A 339 14.10 -20.36 14.68
CA PHE A 339 13.63 -21.75 14.73
C PHE A 339 14.63 -22.66 15.45
N LYS A 340 14.19 -23.85 15.87
CA LYS A 340 15.03 -24.82 16.61
C LYS A 340 16.20 -25.36 15.80
N ASP A 341 16.10 -25.33 14.48
CA ASP A 341 17.16 -25.70 13.53
C ASP A 341 18.06 -24.52 13.18
N GLU A 342 18.06 -23.48 14.02
CA GLU A 342 18.88 -22.25 13.91
C GLU A 342 18.54 -21.37 12.70
N ARG A 343 17.60 -21.78 11.84
CA ARG A 343 17.14 -20.94 10.74
C ARG A 343 16.42 -19.71 11.29
N ARG A 344 16.64 -18.58 10.61
CA ARG A 344 15.98 -17.31 10.90
C ARG A 344 15.33 -16.74 9.66
N PHE A 345 14.14 -16.19 9.85
CA PHE A 345 13.33 -15.62 8.78
C PHE A 345 12.79 -14.26 9.17
N ILE A 346 12.77 -13.34 8.19
CA ILE A 346 12.01 -12.10 8.25
C ILE A 346 10.64 -12.42 7.65
N VAL A 347 9.62 -12.41 8.50
CA VAL A 347 8.28 -12.90 8.17
C VAL A 347 7.31 -11.71 8.08
N PRO A 348 6.60 -11.49 6.96
CA PRO A 348 5.50 -10.54 6.92
C PRO A 348 4.33 -11.11 7.72
N LEU A 349 3.81 -10.33 8.66
CA LEU A 349 2.77 -10.75 9.57
C LEU A 349 1.42 -10.16 9.20
N LYS A 350 1.42 -8.88 8.81
CA LYS A 350 0.20 -8.15 8.47
C LYS A 350 0.50 -7.01 7.53
N ASN A 351 -0.29 -6.89 6.48
CA ASN A 351 -0.12 -5.89 5.43
C ASN A 351 -1.20 -4.81 5.55
N PHE A 352 -0.83 -3.58 5.23
CA PHE A 352 -1.70 -2.40 5.27
C PHE A 352 -1.55 -1.59 3.99
N GLN A 353 -2.69 -1.16 3.45
CA GLN A 353 -2.72 -0.26 2.29
C GLN A 353 -2.51 1.21 2.68
N ASN A 354 -2.65 1.54 3.97
CA ASN A 354 -2.61 2.92 4.46
C ASN A 354 -1.74 3.02 5.72
N PRO A 355 -0.77 3.95 5.78
CA PRO A 355 0.11 4.12 6.96
C PRO A 355 -0.69 4.43 8.23
N ARG A 356 -1.75 5.23 8.11
CA ARG A 356 -2.60 5.66 9.23
C ARG A 356 -3.33 4.47 9.85
N HIS A 357 -3.85 3.57 9.02
CA HIS A 357 -4.44 2.32 9.50
C HIS A 357 -3.41 1.44 10.20
N ALA A 358 -2.19 1.39 9.67
CA ALA A 358 -1.12 0.59 10.25
C ALA A 358 -0.71 1.10 11.64
N ILE A 359 -0.53 2.41 11.81
CA ILE A 359 -0.19 3.03 13.10
C ILE A 359 -1.34 2.85 14.10
N ASN A 360 -2.58 3.14 13.70
CA ASN A 360 -3.76 2.96 14.55
C ASN A 360 -3.87 1.51 15.05
N TYR A 361 -3.59 0.53 14.18
CA TYR A 361 -3.63 -0.89 14.55
C TYR A 361 -2.65 -1.22 15.68
N ILE A 362 -1.43 -0.68 15.63
CA ILE A 362 -0.44 -0.90 16.70
C ILE A 362 -0.84 -0.18 17.98
N GLU A 363 -1.24 1.10 17.90
CA GLU A 363 -1.63 1.87 19.10
C GLU A 363 -2.83 1.27 19.83
N GLN A 364 -3.79 0.71 19.10
CA GLN A 364 -4.93 0.00 19.68
C GLN A 364 -4.56 -1.36 20.28
N SER A 365 -3.47 -1.98 19.81
CA SER A 365 -2.99 -3.28 20.29
C SER A 365 -2.08 -3.20 21.53
N VAL A 366 -1.68 -1.98 21.93
CA VAL A 366 -0.80 -1.72 23.08
C VAL A 366 -1.59 -1.23 24.31
N LYS A 367 -2.86 -0.84 24.11
CA LYS A 367 -3.81 -0.56 25.19
C LYS A 367 -4.46 -1.85 25.66
#